data_AF-A0AAV6N8Q9-F1
#
_entry.id   AF-A0AAV6N8Q9-F1
#
_cell.length_a   1.000
_cell.length_b   1.000
_cell.length_c   1.000
_cell.angle_alpha   90.00
_cell.angle_beta   90.00
_cell.angle_gamma   90.00
#
_symmetry.space_group_name_H-M   'P 1'
#
loop_
_entity.id
_entity.type
_entity.pdbx_description
1 polymer ?
#
loop_
_entity_poly.entity_id
_entity_poly.type
_entity_poly.pdbx_seq_one_letter_code
_entity_poly.pdbx_strand_id
1 'polypeptide(L)'
;MPLWRSTTLRMLNFVSSKNSHNCQRGRFVTTYAREFTRMKRFALELVNTDYQTTQRFILGLDKRICRTVEMIVPYTYASALRVAKAMEGVDES
;
A
#
# COMPACT_ATOMS: atom_id res chain seq x y z
N MET A 1 -16.82 11.30 -20.29
CA MET A 1 -15.45 10.93 -19.83
C MET A 1 -15.36 9.40 -19.77
N PRO A 2 -14.43 8.75 -20.49
CA PRO A 2 -14.37 7.29 -20.51
C PRO A 2 -13.80 6.72 -19.21
N LEU A 3 -14.54 5.80 -18.57
CA LEU A 3 -14.23 5.17 -17.28
C LEU A 3 -12.91 4.38 -17.28
N TRP A 4 -12.49 3.85 -18.43
CA TRP A 4 -11.32 2.97 -18.57
C TRP A 4 -9.97 3.70 -18.39
N ARG A 5 -9.87 4.98 -18.78
CA ARG A 5 -8.63 5.76 -18.57
C ARG A 5 -8.30 5.91 -17.08
N SER A 6 -9.32 6.01 -16.21
CA SER A 6 -9.13 6.14 -14.77
C SER A 6 -8.61 4.86 -14.13
N THR A 7 -9.05 3.69 -14.60
CA THR A 7 -8.63 2.38 -14.07
C THR A 7 -7.20 2.06 -14.49
N THR A 8 -6.84 2.26 -15.76
CA THR A 8 -5.48 2.02 -16.26
C THR A 8 -4.47 2.97 -15.63
N LEU A 9 -4.81 4.26 -15.48
CA LEU A 9 -3.97 5.20 -14.73
C LEU A 9 -3.85 4.81 -13.26
N ARG A 10 -4.93 4.34 -12.62
CA ARG A 10 -4.88 3.84 -11.24
C ARG A 10 -4.01 2.60 -11.08
N MET A 11 -4.05 1.67 -12.04
CA MET A 11 -3.16 0.52 -12.07
C MET A 11 -1.71 0.96 -12.28
N LEU A 12 -1.39 1.74 -13.31
CA LEU A 12 -0.03 2.27 -13.53
C LEU A 12 0.51 3.00 -12.29
N ASN A 13 -0.34 3.75 -11.61
CA ASN A 13 -0.04 4.43 -10.36
C ASN A 13 0.11 3.49 -9.14
N PHE A 14 -0.61 2.38 -9.09
CA PHE A 14 -0.39 1.29 -8.13
C PHE A 14 0.97 0.61 -8.37
N VAL A 15 1.35 0.44 -9.63
CA VAL A 15 2.60 -0.20 -10.06
C VAL A 15 3.83 0.70 -9.85
N SER A 16 3.67 2.01 -10.05
CA SER A 16 4.78 2.98 -10.10
C SER A 16 5.25 3.51 -8.73
N SER A 17 4.47 3.30 -7.65
CA SER A 17 4.77 3.52 -6.21
C SER A 17 5.87 4.52 -5.76
N LYS A 18 6.09 5.62 -6.49
CA LYS A 18 6.89 6.76 -6.01
C LYS A 18 6.21 8.11 -6.14
N ASN A 19 5.10 8.24 -6.89
CA ASN A 19 4.43 9.54 -7.09
C ASN A 19 2.89 9.47 -7.26
N SER A 20 2.25 8.40 -6.81
CA SER A 20 0.85 8.11 -7.11
C SER A 20 -0.15 8.60 -6.05
N HIS A 21 -1.36 8.96 -6.47
CA HIS A 21 -2.52 9.26 -5.60
C HIS A 21 -3.00 8.06 -4.77
N ASN A 22 -2.38 6.88 -4.88
CA ASN A 22 -2.75 5.66 -4.16
C ASN A 22 -1.83 5.35 -2.98
N CYS A 23 -0.83 6.19 -2.68
CA CYS A 23 -0.05 6.10 -1.46
C CYS A 23 -0.88 6.55 -0.25
N GLN A 24 -0.47 6.14 0.96
CA GLN A 24 -1.10 6.53 2.22
C GLN A 24 -1.26 8.06 2.30
N ARG A 25 -0.17 8.83 2.10
CA ARG A 25 -0.17 10.29 1.88
C ARG A 25 -1.03 11.05 2.91
N GLY A 26 -0.82 10.76 4.18
CA GLY A 26 -1.56 11.42 5.28
C GLY A 26 -2.98 10.90 5.50
N ARG A 27 -3.42 9.87 4.77
CA ARG A 27 -4.64 9.11 5.11
C ARG A 27 -4.33 8.04 6.15
N PHE A 28 -5.37 7.61 6.86
CA PHE A 28 -5.25 6.46 7.76
C PHE A 28 -4.82 5.19 7.00
N VAL A 29 -3.92 4.39 7.58
CA VAL A 29 -3.47 3.07 7.12
C VAL A 29 -4.66 2.17 6.84
N THR A 30 -5.70 2.24 7.67
CA THR A 30 -6.95 1.49 7.48
C THR A 30 -7.65 1.85 6.16
N THR A 31 -7.71 3.15 5.83
CA THR A 31 -8.32 3.65 4.59
C THR A 31 -7.47 3.25 3.39
N TYR A 32 -6.15 3.42 3.49
CA TYR A 32 -5.21 2.98 2.46
C TYR A 32 -5.31 1.47 2.20
N ALA A 33 -5.29 0.64 3.25
CA ALA A 33 -5.37 -0.82 3.14
C ALA A 33 -6.67 -1.31 2.46
N ARG A 34 -7.79 -0.62 2.73
CA ARG A 34 -9.06 -0.91 2.07
C ARG A 34 -9.00 -0.64 0.57
N GLU A 35 -8.48 0.52 0.17
CA GLU A 35 -8.29 0.86 -1.24
C GLU A 35 -7.27 -0.05 -1.91
N PHE A 36 -6.16 -0.36 -1.26
CA PHE A 36 -5.16 -1.32 -1.73
C PHE A 36 -5.79 -2.69 -2.01
N THR A 37 -6.62 -3.20 -1.10
CA THR A 37 -7.34 -4.48 -1.27
C THR A 37 -8.35 -4.45 -2.41
N ARG A 38 -8.99 -3.29 -2.65
CA ARG A 38 -9.87 -3.10 -3.79
C ARG A 38 -9.09 -3.07 -5.11
N MET A 39 -7.96 -2.38 -5.12
CA MET A 39 -7.13 -2.18 -6.31
C MET A 39 -6.35 -3.43 -6.73
N LYS A 40 -5.88 -4.24 -5.78
CA LYS A 40 -5.11 -5.45 -6.11
C LYS A 40 -5.88 -6.45 -6.97
N ARG A 41 -7.22 -6.45 -6.90
CA ARG A 41 -8.11 -7.28 -7.74
C ARG A 41 -7.95 -6.99 -9.24
N PHE A 42 -7.44 -5.81 -9.56
CA PHE A 42 -7.24 -5.34 -10.92
C PHE A 42 -5.79 -5.49 -11.40
N ALA A 43 -4.88 -5.94 -10.54
CA ALA A 43 -3.46 -6.06 -10.86
C ALA A 43 -2.88 -7.38 -10.31
N LEU A 44 -3.64 -8.47 -10.44
CA LEU A 44 -3.32 -9.78 -9.87
C LEU A 44 -1.94 -10.28 -10.29
N GLU A 45 -1.52 -10.02 -11.52
CA GLU A 45 -0.20 -10.41 -12.06
C GLU A 45 0.99 -9.84 -11.25
N LEU A 46 0.78 -8.74 -10.52
CA LEU A 46 1.83 -8.01 -9.79
C LEU A 46 1.78 -8.22 -8.27
N VAL A 47 0.75 -8.94 -7.81
CA VAL A 47 0.46 -9.25 -6.41
C VAL A 47 -0.04 -10.69 -6.29
N ASN A 48 0.47 -11.58 -7.16
CA ASN A 48 0.00 -12.95 -7.26
C ASN A 48 0.45 -13.82 -6.08
N THR A 49 1.46 -13.36 -5.34
CA THR A 49 1.95 -13.97 -4.10
C THR A 49 1.73 -13.05 -2.92
N ASP A 50 1.67 -13.64 -1.72
CA ASP A 50 1.56 -12.86 -0.48
C ASP A 50 2.80 -11.99 -0.26
N TYR A 51 3.98 -12.48 -0.66
CA TYR A 51 5.22 -11.69 -0.64
C TYR A 51 5.14 -10.45 -1.53
N GLN A 52 4.73 -10.60 -2.81
CA GLN A 52 4.56 -9.44 -3.70
C GLN A 52 3.49 -8.48 -3.20
N THR A 53 2.37 -9.01 -2.69
CA THR A 53 1.31 -8.21 -2.06
C THR A 53 1.88 -7.37 -0.91
N THR A 54 2.70 -7.99 -0.07
CA THR A 54 3.33 -7.36 1.09
C THR A 54 4.28 -6.25 0.66
N GLN A 55 5.19 -6.53 -0.28
CA GLN A 55 6.14 -5.54 -0.80
C GLN A 55 5.43 -4.33 -1.43
N ARG A 56 4.37 -4.58 -2.22
CA ARG A 56 3.58 -3.49 -2.84
C ARG A 56 2.81 -2.66 -1.83
N PHE A 57 2.27 -3.29 -0.79
CA PHE A 57 1.61 -2.58 0.29
C PHE A 57 2.60 -1.67 1.03
N ILE A 58 3.78 -2.19 1.38
CA ILE A 58 4.81 -1.43 2.11
C ILE A 58 5.27 -0.21 1.30
N LEU A 59 5.53 -0.37 0.00
CA LEU A 59 5.94 0.71 -0.89
C LEU A 59 4.92 1.86 -1.00
N GLY A 60 3.65 1.60 -0.70
CA GLY A 60 2.59 2.62 -0.71
C GLY A 60 2.35 3.30 0.63
N LEU A 61 2.97 2.83 1.73
CA LEU A 61 2.88 3.46 3.05
C LEU A 61 3.61 4.81 3.09
N ASP A 62 3.23 5.65 4.04
CA ASP A 62 4.00 6.87 4.32
C ASP A 62 5.42 6.51 4.76
N LYS A 63 6.40 7.32 4.33
CA LYS A 63 7.85 6.99 4.46
C LYS A 63 8.27 6.55 5.86
N ARG A 64 7.73 7.18 6.91
CA ARG A 64 8.00 6.85 8.32
C ARG A 64 7.54 5.43 8.67
N ILE A 65 6.29 5.13 8.34
CA ILE A 65 5.68 3.82 8.59
C ILE A 65 6.36 2.76 7.71
N CYS A 66 6.58 3.06 6.43
CA CYS A 66 7.28 2.21 5.47
C CYS A 66 8.62 1.73 6.02
N ARG A 67 9.52 2.64 6.43
CA ARG A 67 10.83 2.28 7.00
C ARG A 67 10.71 1.35 8.21
N THR A 68 9.74 1.60 9.09
CA THR A 68 9.55 0.78 10.29
C THR A 68 9.05 -0.61 9.95
N VAL A 69 8.11 -0.69 9.00
CA VAL A 69 7.58 -1.97 8.52
C VAL A 69 8.62 -2.73 7.70
N GLU A 70 9.55 -2.07 7.01
CA GLU A 70 10.66 -2.74 6.32
C GLU A 70 11.65 -3.38 7.30
N MET A 71 11.94 -2.73 8.44
CA MET A 71 12.88 -3.26 9.44
C MET A 71 12.45 -4.60 10.05
N ILE A 72 11.14 -4.85 10.14
CA ILE A 72 10.61 -6.11 10.69
C ILE A 72 10.57 -7.25 9.65
N VAL A 73 10.90 -6.97 8.39
CA VAL A 73 10.93 -7.91 7.26
C VAL A 73 9.71 -8.83 7.23
N PRO A 74 8.49 -8.28 7.06
CA PRO A 74 7.28 -9.05 7.20
C PRO A 74 7.12 -9.96 5.97
N TYR A 75 6.89 -11.24 6.23
CA TYR A 75 6.64 -12.23 5.18
C TYR A 75 5.21 -12.22 4.64
N THR A 76 4.27 -11.60 5.38
CA THR A 76 2.84 -11.63 5.05
C THR A 76 2.19 -10.26 5.11
N TYR A 77 1.14 -10.09 4.30
CA TYR A 77 0.38 -8.83 4.24
C TYR A 77 -0.26 -8.51 5.58
N ALA A 78 -0.76 -9.53 6.29
CA ALA A 78 -1.36 -9.38 7.60
C ALA A 78 -0.36 -8.86 8.66
N SER A 79 0.89 -9.35 8.61
CA SER A 79 1.96 -8.88 9.51
C SER A 79 2.30 -7.42 9.21
N ALA A 80 2.52 -7.08 7.93
CA ALA A 80 2.80 -5.71 7.51
C ALA A 80 1.67 -4.74 7.89
N LEU A 81 0.40 -5.13 7.68
CA LEU A 81 -0.76 -4.31 8.04
C LEU A 81 -0.87 -4.08 9.55
N ARG A 82 -0.59 -5.09 10.37
CA ARG A 82 -0.63 -4.99 11.83
C ARG A 82 0.37 -3.94 12.32
N VAL A 83 1.61 -4.01 11.85
CA VAL A 83 2.65 -3.06 12.28
C VAL A 83 2.40 -1.68 11.70
N ALA A 84 1.97 -1.58 10.44
CA ALA A 84 1.60 -0.29 9.87
C ALA A 84 0.52 0.42 10.71
N LYS A 85 -0.51 -0.30 11.16
CA LYS A 85 -1.54 0.23 12.07
C LYS A 85 -1.00 0.61 13.45
N ALA A 86 -0.03 -0.12 13.98
CA ALA A 86 0.58 0.21 15.27
C ALA A 86 1.42 1.50 15.21
N MET A 87 1.99 1.82 14.04
CA MET A 87 2.76 3.06 13.82
C MET A 87 1.88 4.27 13.51
N GLU A 88 0.59 4.05 13.27
CA GLU A 88 -0.41 5.09 13.09
C GLU A 88 -0.86 5.60 14.46
N GLY A 89 -0.46 6.82 14.83
CA GLY A 89 -0.69 7.40 16.16
C GLY A 89 0.54 7.46 17.07
N VAL A 90 1.69 6.93 16.63
CA VAL A 90 2.98 7.26 17.24
C VAL A 90 3.40 8.61 16.65
N ASP A 91 2.84 9.68 17.20
CA ASP A 91 3.42 11.01 17.05
C ASP A 91 4.56 11.13 18.04
N GLU A 92 5.75 11.51 17.55
CA GLU A 92 6.89 11.85 18.39
C GLU A 92 6.44 13.02 19.29
N SER A 93 6.18 12.73 20.57
CA SER A 93 6.03 13.74 21.61
C SER A 93 7.39 14.31 21.99
#